data_AF-A0A090SWQ5-F1
#
_entry.id   AF-A0A090SWQ5-F1
#
_cell.length_a   1.000
_cell.length_b   1.000
_cell.length_c   1.000
_cell.angle_alpha   90.00
_cell.angle_beta   90.00
_cell.angle_gamma   90.00
#
_symmetry.space_group_name_H-M   'P 1'
#
loop_
_entity.id
_entity.type
_entity.pdbx_description
1 polymer ?
#
loop_
_entity_poly.entity_id
_entity_poly.type
_entity_poly.pdbx_seq_one_letter_code
_entity_poly.pdbx_strand_id
1 'polypeptide(L)'
;MKLQSQVQSFSLLPHLVAQSRMSGRHGSPFRGRGLNFEELRHYQMGDDIRNLDWKVTMRTGKPHVRTYTEEKDRNFILCVDQRSGMYFSSIDTMKSVVASEIAALSAWRILKDNDRVGFIISRSNQIEYLKPQRSQNHLLHALKRLNDANHALDISSEDSERANFSSTIRMLGNLGSRMPPSCLSVTGQARRSLIWIAQVPSAA
;
A
#
# COMPACT_ATOMS: atom_id res chain seq x y z
N MET A 1 7.36 -16.67 -12.65
CA MET A 1 7.56 -17.56 -11.48
C MET A 1 8.86 -17.32 -10.72
N LYS A 2 10.02 -17.11 -11.37
CA LYS A 2 11.29 -16.83 -10.66
C LYS A 2 11.24 -15.65 -9.68
N LEU A 3 10.56 -14.57 -10.01
CA LEU A 3 10.46 -13.39 -9.13
C LEU A 3 9.67 -13.66 -7.84
N GLN A 4 8.68 -14.57 -7.86
CA GLN A 4 7.85 -14.83 -6.68
C GLN A 4 8.65 -15.48 -5.53
N SER A 5 9.66 -16.30 -5.84
CA SER A 5 10.50 -16.92 -4.82
C SER A 5 11.50 -15.94 -4.19
N GLN A 6 11.94 -14.92 -4.93
CA GLN A 6 12.91 -13.92 -4.48
C GLN A 6 12.33 -12.89 -3.49
N VAL A 7 11.01 -12.79 -3.39
CA VAL A 7 10.29 -11.82 -2.55
C VAL A 7 10.42 -12.08 -1.05
N GLN A 8 11.01 -13.20 -0.63
CA GLN A 8 11.11 -13.54 0.80
C GLN A 8 12.09 -12.66 1.59
N SER A 9 12.95 -11.87 0.94
CA SER A 9 14.09 -11.21 1.60
C SER A 9 13.87 -9.75 2.00
N PHE A 10 12.78 -9.08 1.61
CA PHE A 10 12.58 -7.66 1.94
C PHE A 10 11.20 -7.36 2.55
N SER A 11 11.19 -6.44 3.52
CA SER A 11 9.98 -5.95 4.20
C SER A 11 9.68 -4.53 3.74
N LEU A 12 8.48 -4.31 3.19
CA LEU A 12 7.98 -2.97 2.85
C LEU A 12 7.24 -2.30 4.03
N LEU A 13 7.31 -2.91 5.22
CA LEU A 13 6.68 -2.36 6.41
C LEU A 13 7.39 -1.04 6.76
N PRO A 14 6.67 0.10 6.81
CA PRO A 14 7.23 1.26 7.48
C PRO A 14 7.52 0.85 8.93
N HIS A 15 8.63 1.35 9.48
CA HIS A 15 9.04 1.11 10.86
C HIS A 15 8.12 1.89 11.83
N LEU A 16 6.81 1.67 11.71
CA LEU A 16 5.83 2.08 12.69
C LEU A 16 5.87 1.01 13.78
N VAL A 17 6.37 1.40 14.94
CA VAL A 17 6.41 0.56 16.14
C VAL A 17 4.97 0.20 16.50
N ALA A 18 4.47 -0.90 15.95
CA ALA A 18 3.23 -1.52 16.40
C ALA A 18 3.51 -2.09 17.80
N GLN A 19 3.03 -1.42 18.84
CA GLN A 19 3.24 -1.80 20.24
C GLN A 19 2.49 -3.08 20.69
N SER A 20 1.96 -3.89 19.77
CA SER A 20 1.23 -5.11 20.10
C SER A 20 1.76 -6.27 19.27
N ARG A 21 2.51 -7.18 19.91
CA ARG A 21 3.16 -8.33 19.27
C ARG A 21 2.20 -9.49 18.97
N MET A 22 0.91 -9.37 19.27
CA MET A 22 -0.07 -10.45 19.06
C MET A 22 -1.48 -9.90 18.77
N SER A 23 -1.67 -9.18 17.65
CA SER A 23 -3.01 -9.00 17.08
C SER A 23 -2.93 -8.40 15.67
N GLY A 24 -3.22 -9.20 14.64
CA GLY A 24 -3.40 -8.78 13.25
C GLY A 24 -2.16 -8.18 12.57
N ARG A 25 -1.77 -8.67 11.40
CA ARG A 25 -0.56 -8.20 10.69
C ARG A 25 -0.54 -6.68 10.42
N HIS A 26 -1.69 -6.00 10.46
CA HIS A 26 -1.80 -4.54 10.35
C HIS A 26 -2.73 -3.95 11.43
N GLY A 27 -2.29 -3.93 12.69
CA GLY A 27 -2.96 -3.17 13.75
C GLY A 27 -2.94 -1.66 13.49
N SER A 28 -4.07 -0.99 13.70
CA SER A 28 -4.11 0.49 13.75
C SER A 28 -3.61 0.97 15.12
N PRO A 29 -2.83 2.06 15.22
CA PRO A 29 -2.49 2.67 16.51
C PRO A 29 -3.72 3.30 17.20
N PHE A 30 -4.83 3.43 16.47
CA PHE A 30 -6.09 3.90 17.01
C PHE A 30 -6.81 2.74 17.71
N ARG A 31 -6.79 2.79 19.04
CA ARG A 31 -7.66 1.96 19.89
C ARG A 31 -9.07 2.54 19.79
N GLY A 32 -10.00 1.79 19.20
CA GLY A 32 -11.34 2.28 18.86
C GLY A 32 -12.39 1.18 18.91
N ARG A 33 -13.59 1.45 18.37
CA ARG A 33 -14.69 0.46 18.24
C ARG A 33 -14.40 -0.58 17.14
N GLY A 34 -13.21 -1.18 17.16
CA GLY A 34 -12.83 -2.24 16.23
C GLY A 34 -13.73 -3.46 16.41
N LEU A 35 -13.85 -4.27 15.35
CA LEU A 35 -14.59 -5.53 15.39
C LEU A 35 -13.79 -6.66 16.07
N ASN A 36 -12.46 -6.56 16.08
CA ASN A 36 -11.59 -7.61 16.61
C ASN A 36 -11.21 -7.33 18.06
N PHE A 37 -11.55 -8.27 18.94
CA PHE A 37 -11.11 -8.27 20.33
C PHE A 37 -9.58 -8.43 20.39
N GLU A 38 -8.88 -7.48 21.02
CA GLU A 38 -7.44 -7.54 21.20
C GLU A 38 -7.10 -8.18 22.55
N GLU A 39 -7.52 -7.52 23.64
CA GLU A 39 -7.23 -7.96 25.00
C GLU A 39 -8.24 -7.42 26.02
N LEU A 40 -8.20 -8.02 27.20
CA LEU A 40 -8.99 -7.62 28.37
C LEU A 40 -8.02 -6.98 29.38
N ARG A 41 -8.18 -5.68 29.64
CA ARG A 41 -7.30 -4.93 30.55
C ARG A 41 -8.04 -4.38 31.75
N HIS A 42 -7.30 -4.02 32.80
CA HIS A 42 -7.88 -3.29 33.93
C HIS A 42 -8.28 -1.89 33.50
N TYR A 43 -9.43 -1.42 34.00
CA TYR A 43 -9.92 -0.07 33.76
C TYR A 43 -8.92 0.97 34.29
N GLN A 44 -8.64 1.99 33.47
CA GLN A 44 -7.91 3.18 33.87
C GLN A 44 -8.82 4.41 33.75
N MET A 45 -8.56 5.44 34.57
CA MET A 45 -9.29 6.70 34.48
C MET A 45 -9.11 7.32 33.10
N GLY A 46 -10.22 7.62 32.43
CA GLY A 46 -10.26 8.12 31.05
C GLY A 46 -10.76 7.09 30.03
N ASP A 47 -10.90 5.82 30.43
CA ASP A 47 -11.49 4.79 29.58
C ASP A 47 -13.01 4.97 29.46
N ASP A 48 -13.56 4.74 28.26
CA ASP A 48 -15.01 4.76 28.05
C ASP A 48 -15.67 3.56 28.77
N ILE A 49 -16.60 3.87 29.69
CA ILE A 49 -17.34 2.91 30.50
C ILE A 49 -18.18 1.96 29.63
N ARG A 50 -18.54 2.37 28.40
CA ARG A 50 -19.27 1.51 27.44
C ARG A 50 -18.48 0.26 27.03
N ASN A 51 -17.16 0.30 27.13
CA ASN A 51 -16.29 -0.83 26.77
C ASN A 51 -16.03 -1.78 27.95
N LEU A 52 -16.68 -1.56 29.10
CA LEU A 52 -16.51 -2.38 30.29
C LEU A 52 -17.11 -3.79 30.09
N ASP A 53 -16.33 -4.83 30.40
CA ASP A 53 -16.82 -6.19 30.42
C ASP A 53 -17.45 -6.49 31.79
N TRP A 54 -18.78 -6.38 31.87
CA TRP A 54 -19.50 -6.65 33.11
C TRP A 54 -19.36 -8.10 33.58
N LYS A 55 -19.24 -9.06 32.65
CA LYS A 55 -19.15 -10.50 32.99
C LYS A 55 -17.83 -10.83 33.67
N VAL A 56 -16.72 -10.30 33.16
CA VAL A 56 -15.40 -10.49 33.78
C VAL A 56 -15.28 -9.67 35.05
N THR A 57 -15.79 -8.44 35.05
CA THR A 57 -15.81 -7.57 36.23
C THR A 57 -16.54 -8.21 37.41
N MET A 58 -17.70 -8.83 37.17
CA MET A 58 -18.45 -9.53 38.21
C MET A 58 -17.73 -10.76 38.78
N ARG A 59 -16.93 -11.47 37.96
CA ARG A 59 -16.19 -12.65 38.43
C ARG A 59 -14.90 -12.31 39.17
N THR A 60 -14.24 -11.24 38.77
CA THR A 60 -12.93 -10.83 39.32
C THR A 60 -13.04 -9.78 40.42
N GLY A 61 -14.20 -9.13 40.55
CA GLY A 61 -14.42 -8.01 41.48
C GLY A 61 -13.67 -6.73 41.10
N LYS A 62 -12.97 -6.71 39.96
CA LYS A 62 -12.17 -5.58 39.47
C LYS A 62 -12.69 -5.12 38.10
N PRO A 63 -12.80 -3.81 37.84
CA PRO A 63 -13.31 -3.32 36.56
C PRO A 63 -12.36 -3.65 35.41
N HIS A 64 -12.88 -4.35 34.40
CA HIS A 64 -12.14 -4.73 33.19
C HIS A 64 -12.75 -4.08 31.95
N VAL A 65 -11.89 -3.62 31.03
CA VAL A 65 -12.26 -3.00 29.76
C VAL A 65 -11.79 -3.89 28.61
N ARG A 66 -12.67 -4.09 27.63
CA ARG A 66 -12.30 -4.76 26.37
C ARG A 66 -11.63 -3.75 25.45
N THR A 67 -10.39 -4.04 25.06
CA THR A 67 -9.70 -3.31 24.00
C THR A 67 -9.99 -4.01 22.68
N TYR A 68 -10.40 -3.23 21.69
CA TYR A 68 -10.63 -3.70 20.34
C TYR A 68 -9.62 -3.05 19.40
N THR A 69 -9.06 -3.87 18.51
CA THR A 69 -8.21 -3.40 17.41
C THR A 69 -9.02 -3.43 16.12
N GLU A 70 -8.89 -2.37 15.36
CA GLU A 70 -9.42 -2.33 14.00
C GLU A 70 -8.40 -2.98 13.06
N GLU A 71 -8.80 -4.08 12.42
CA GLU A 71 -8.04 -4.63 11.29
C GLU A 71 -8.27 -3.72 10.08
N LYS A 72 -7.23 -2.95 9.72
CA LYS A 72 -7.30 -2.06 8.55
C LYS A 72 -6.73 -2.76 7.32
N ASP A 73 -7.59 -2.95 6.33
CA ASP A 73 -7.19 -3.31 4.98
C ASP A 73 -6.42 -2.13 4.36
N ARG A 74 -5.16 -2.36 4.00
CA ARG A 74 -4.30 -1.36 3.36
C ARG A 74 -4.34 -1.57 1.85
N ASN A 75 -4.60 -0.48 1.13
CA ASN A 75 -4.49 -0.46 -0.33
C ASN A 75 -3.15 0.16 -0.70
N PHE A 76 -2.32 -0.54 -1.44
CA PHE A 76 -1.09 -0.01 -1.99
C PHE A 76 -1.32 0.39 -3.44
N ILE A 77 -0.85 1.58 -3.81
CA ILE A 77 -0.79 2.01 -5.21
C ILE A 77 0.67 2.14 -5.59
N LEU A 78 1.11 1.28 -6.52
CA LEU A 78 2.45 1.33 -7.10
C LEU A 78 2.44 2.24 -8.31
N CYS A 79 3.16 3.36 -8.20
CA CYS A 79 3.34 4.27 -9.33
C CYS A 79 4.62 3.88 -10.06
N VAL A 80 4.47 3.39 -11.28
CA VAL A 80 5.57 2.93 -12.13
C VAL A 80 5.66 3.83 -13.35
N ASP A 81 6.85 4.38 -13.56
CA ASP A 81 7.12 5.22 -14.70
C ASP A 81 7.61 4.38 -15.89
N GLN A 82 7.00 4.58 -17.05
CA GLN A 82 7.23 3.89 -18.32
C GLN A 82 7.16 4.90 -19.48
N ARG A 83 7.89 6.00 -19.32
CA ARG A 83 8.01 7.10 -20.30
C ARG A 83 9.33 7.07 -21.05
N SER A 84 9.46 7.95 -22.05
CA SER A 84 10.69 8.10 -22.84
C SER A 84 11.95 8.26 -21.97
N GLY A 85 11.88 9.03 -20.87
CA GLY A 85 13.00 9.21 -19.93
C GLY A 85 13.45 7.94 -19.19
N MET A 86 12.61 6.90 -19.16
CA MET A 86 12.95 5.57 -18.62
C MET A 86 13.62 4.67 -19.66
N TYR A 87 13.58 5.04 -20.94
CA TYR A 87 14.29 4.37 -22.03
C TYR A 87 15.77 4.76 -22.06
N PHE A 88 16.47 4.45 -20.96
CA PHE A 88 17.90 4.67 -20.83
C PHE A 88 18.54 3.47 -20.12
N SER A 89 19.66 2.98 -20.66
CA SER A 89 20.47 1.92 -20.06
C SER A 89 21.80 2.50 -19.57
N SER A 90 22.29 2.02 -18.42
CA SER A 90 23.64 2.37 -17.96
C SER A 90 24.69 1.36 -18.43
N ILE A 91 24.39 0.05 -18.32
CA ILE A 91 25.33 -1.04 -18.66
C ILE A 91 24.54 -2.17 -19.32
N ASP A 92 23.91 -3.07 -18.54
CA ASP A 92 23.24 -4.27 -19.07
C ASP A 92 21.70 -4.21 -19.04
N THR A 93 21.11 -3.25 -18.33
CA THR A 93 19.66 -3.19 -18.12
C THR A 93 19.10 -1.78 -18.28
N MET A 94 17.95 -1.69 -18.93
CA MET A 94 17.18 -0.45 -19.02
C MET A 94 16.56 -0.11 -17.68
N LYS A 95 16.50 1.19 -17.34
CA LYS A 95 15.81 1.68 -16.13
C LYS A 95 14.35 1.23 -16.09
N SER A 96 13.66 1.19 -17.23
CA SER A 96 12.26 0.75 -17.36
C SER A 96 12.04 -0.71 -16.96
N VAL A 97 13.00 -1.58 -17.29
CA VAL A 97 13.00 -3.00 -16.94
C VAL A 97 13.20 -3.17 -15.44
N VAL A 98 14.18 -2.47 -14.87
CA VAL A 98 14.45 -2.50 -13.42
C VAL A 98 13.25 -1.95 -12.62
N ALA A 99 12.63 -0.86 -13.09
CA ALA A 99 11.42 -0.33 -12.49
C ALA A 99 10.26 -1.35 -12.51
N SER A 100 10.10 -2.07 -13.62
CA SER A 100 9.07 -3.11 -13.75
C SER A 100 9.33 -4.28 -12.81
N GLU A 101 10.59 -4.69 -12.67
CA GLU A 101 11.00 -5.78 -11.79
C GLU A 101 10.77 -5.44 -10.32
N ILE A 102 11.22 -4.27 -9.86
CA ILE A 102 11.00 -3.85 -8.47
C ILE A 102 9.50 -3.67 -8.19
N ALA A 103 8.72 -3.17 -9.15
CA ALA A 103 7.27 -3.08 -9.02
C ALA A 103 6.62 -4.46 -8.89
N ALA A 104 7.05 -5.43 -9.70
CA ALA A 104 6.57 -6.81 -9.62
C ALA A 104 6.90 -7.45 -8.26
N LEU A 105 8.15 -7.34 -7.81
CA LEU A 105 8.58 -7.86 -6.51
C LEU A 105 7.77 -7.23 -5.38
N SER A 106 7.62 -5.91 -5.39
CA SER A 106 6.86 -5.17 -4.37
C SER A 106 5.39 -5.61 -4.35
N ALA A 107 4.77 -5.76 -5.52
CA ALA A 107 3.38 -6.17 -5.63
C ALA A 107 3.14 -7.59 -5.11
N TRP A 108 4.04 -8.53 -5.43
CA TRP A 108 3.99 -9.88 -4.87
C TRP A 108 4.18 -9.90 -3.35
N ARG A 109 5.01 -9.00 -2.81
CA ARG A 109 5.21 -8.87 -1.36
C ARG A 109 3.93 -8.42 -0.67
N ILE A 110 3.31 -7.37 -1.20
CA ILE A 110 2.05 -6.78 -0.71
C ILE A 110 0.93 -7.83 -0.76
N LEU A 111 0.81 -8.55 -1.88
CA LEU A 111 -0.19 -9.60 -2.03
C LEU A 111 0.03 -10.75 -1.03
N LYS A 112 1.29 -11.11 -0.74
CA LYS A 112 1.63 -12.11 0.28
C LYS A 112 1.29 -11.66 1.70
N ASP A 113 1.32 -10.35 1.96
CA ASP A 113 0.86 -9.75 3.21
C ASP A 113 -0.67 -9.60 3.29
N ASN A 114 -1.40 -10.10 2.29
CA ASN A 114 -2.86 -10.07 2.17
C ASN A 114 -3.46 -8.65 2.05
N ASP A 115 -2.66 -7.70 1.56
CA ASP A 115 -3.11 -6.35 1.28
C ASP A 115 -3.52 -6.18 -0.20
N ARG A 116 -4.29 -5.13 -0.49
CA ARG A 116 -4.72 -4.85 -1.88
C ARG A 116 -3.60 -4.10 -2.60
N VAL A 117 -3.31 -4.50 -3.84
CA VAL A 117 -2.32 -3.80 -4.68
C VAL A 117 -2.97 -3.30 -5.97
N GLY A 118 -2.72 -2.03 -6.27
CA GLY A 118 -3.09 -1.34 -7.51
C GLY A 118 -1.88 -0.70 -8.15
N PHE A 119 -2.06 -0.22 -9.38
CA PHE A 119 -0.97 0.35 -10.17
C PHE A 119 -1.39 1.66 -10.82
N ILE A 120 -0.45 2.58 -10.92
CA ILE A 120 -0.52 3.71 -11.85
C ILE A 120 0.67 3.56 -12.78
N ILE A 121 0.40 3.25 -14.03
CA ILE A 121 1.42 3.10 -15.07
C ILE A 121 1.42 4.40 -15.88
N SER A 122 2.49 5.15 -15.77
CA SER A 122 2.66 6.38 -16.54
C SER A 122 3.37 6.05 -17.85
N ARG A 123 2.65 6.09 -18.98
CA ARG A 123 3.22 5.93 -20.33
C ARG A 123 3.48 7.29 -20.96
N SER A 124 4.18 7.33 -22.10
CA SER A 124 4.41 8.56 -22.87
C SER A 124 3.10 9.23 -23.32
N ASN A 125 2.09 8.47 -23.75
CA ASN A 125 0.84 9.01 -24.28
C ASN A 125 -0.31 9.08 -23.24
N GLN A 126 -0.31 8.20 -22.23
CA GLN A 126 -1.42 8.11 -21.28
C GLN A 126 -1.01 7.57 -19.91
N ILE A 127 -1.84 7.85 -18.90
CA ILE A 127 -1.71 7.28 -17.55
C ILE A 127 -2.80 6.22 -17.36
N GLU A 128 -2.40 4.99 -17.06
CA GLU A 128 -3.30 3.86 -16.82
C GLU A 128 -3.40 3.60 -15.31
N TYR A 129 -4.63 3.62 -14.77
CA TYR A 129 -4.89 3.30 -13.37
C TYR A 129 -5.58 1.94 -13.24
N LEU A 130 -4.98 1.07 -12.45
CA LEU A 130 -5.50 -0.23 -12.08
C LEU A 130 -5.89 -0.20 -10.61
N LYS A 131 -7.18 -0.40 -10.35
CA LYS A 131 -7.75 -0.39 -8.99
C LYS A 131 -7.05 -1.42 -8.09
N PRO A 132 -6.80 -1.10 -6.80
CA PRO A 132 -6.25 -2.06 -5.85
C PRO A 132 -7.15 -3.28 -5.65
N GLN A 133 -6.58 -4.49 -5.81
CA GLN A 133 -7.26 -5.76 -5.52
C GLN A 133 -6.32 -6.76 -4.83
N ARG A 134 -6.91 -7.72 -4.11
CA ARG A 134 -6.23 -8.86 -3.44
C ARG A 134 -6.12 -10.11 -4.32
N SER A 135 -6.45 -10.02 -5.61
CA SER A 135 -6.49 -11.19 -6.50
C SER A 135 -5.15 -11.42 -7.20
N GLN A 136 -4.64 -12.64 -7.15
CA GLN A 136 -3.44 -13.06 -7.88
C GLN A 136 -3.63 -12.92 -9.41
N ASN A 137 -4.81 -13.23 -9.93
CA ASN A 137 -5.12 -13.08 -11.35
C ASN A 137 -5.12 -11.61 -11.78
N HIS A 138 -5.63 -10.73 -10.92
CA HIS A 138 -5.58 -9.28 -11.15
C HIS A 138 -4.14 -8.77 -11.16
N LEU A 139 -3.30 -9.24 -10.23
CA LEU A 139 -1.88 -8.91 -10.22
C LEU A 139 -1.18 -9.36 -11.51
N LEU A 140 -1.40 -10.60 -11.96
CA LEU A 140 -0.81 -11.09 -13.21
C LEU A 140 -1.26 -10.26 -14.42
N HIS A 141 -2.53 -9.86 -14.49
CA HIS A 141 -3.02 -8.96 -15.53
C HIS A 141 -2.33 -7.58 -15.45
N ALA A 142 -2.16 -7.03 -14.25
CA ALA A 142 -1.47 -5.75 -14.05
C ALA A 142 0.01 -5.82 -14.46
N LEU A 143 0.70 -6.91 -14.12
CA LEU A 143 2.09 -7.13 -14.53
C LEU A 143 2.21 -7.33 -16.05
N LYS A 144 1.23 -7.97 -16.68
CA LYS A 144 1.16 -8.05 -18.15
C LYS A 144 1.03 -6.66 -18.77
N ARG A 145 0.12 -5.83 -18.27
CA ARG A 145 -0.03 -4.43 -18.74
C ARG A 145 1.25 -3.62 -18.58
N LEU A 146 1.96 -3.82 -17.47
CA LEU A 146 3.25 -3.18 -17.22
C LEU A 146 4.33 -3.67 -18.19
N ASN A 147 4.39 -4.97 -18.46
CA ASN A 147 5.29 -5.53 -19.46
C ASN A 147 5.00 -5.00 -20.86
N ASP A 148 3.72 -4.91 -21.23
CA ASP A 148 3.29 -4.32 -22.50
C ASP A 148 3.63 -2.82 -22.58
N ALA A 149 3.63 -2.11 -21.46
CA ALA A 149 4.10 -0.72 -21.38
C ALA A 149 5.60 -0.60 -21.64
N ASN A 150 6.38 -1.47 -21.02
CA ASN A 150 7.82 -1.50 -21.17
C ASN A 150 8.23 -1.84 -22.63
N HIS A 151 7.56 -2.79 -23.27
CA HIS A 151 7.82 -3.13 -24.68
C HIS A 151 7.35 -2.07 -25.69
N ALA A 152 6.40 -1.23 -25.30
CA ALA A 152 5.93 -0.13 -26.14
C ALA A 152 6.84 1.12 -26.09
N LEU A 153 7.88 1.10 -25.25
CA LEU A 153 8.86 2.19 -25.20
C LEU A 153 9.74 2.18 -26.44
N ASP A 154 9.84 3.33 -27.09
CA ASP A 154 10.68 3.55 -28.25
C ASP A 154 11.44 4.89 -28.13
N ILE A 155 12.57 5.00 -28.81
CA ILE A 155 13.41 6.22 -28.87
C ILE A 155 12.63 7.40 -29.45
N SER A 156 11.68 7.11 -30.36
CA SER A 156 10.83 8.10 -31.01
C SER A 156 9.64 8.57 -30.14
N SER A 157 9.47 8.01 -28.94
CA SER A 157 8.31 8.33 -28.11
C SER A 157 8.43 9.74 -27.51
N GLU A 158 7.54 10.63 -27.95
CA GLU A 158 7.38 11.95 -27.34
C GLU A 158 6.42 11.85 -26.15
N ASP A 159 6.84 12.39 -25.00
CA ASP A 159 5.99 12.44 -23.81
C ASP A 159 4.90 13.51 -24.01
N SER A 160 3.65 13.07 -24.03
CA SER A 160 2.49 13.95 -24.12
C SER A 160 2.28 14.72 -22.82
N GLU A 161 1.88 16.00 -22.90
CA GLU A 161 1.62 16.81 -21.70
C GLU A 161 0.55 16.22 -20.76
N ARG A 162 -0.37 15.42 -21.32
CA ARG A 162 -1.44 14.72 -20.59
C ARG A 162 -0.92 13.59 -19.70
N ALA A 163 0.25 13.05 -20.04
CA ALA A 163 0.95 12.07 -19.26
C ALA A 163 2.22 12.70 -18.72
N ASN A 164 2.09 13.80 -17.96
CA ASN A 164 3.16 14.45 -17.22
C ASN A 164 3.25 13.94 -15.77
N PHE A 165 4.38 14.16 -15.10
CA PHE A 165 4.52 13.74 -13.69
C PHE A 165 3.49 14.45 -12.82
N SER A 166 3.22 15.73 -13.13
CA SER A 166 2.19 16.54 -12.46
C SER A 166 0.79 15.96 -12.62
N SER A 167 0.42 15.38 -13.77
CA SER A 167 -0.87 14.71 -13.94
C SER A 167 -0.96 13.41 -13.15
N THR A 168 0.15 12.66 -13.01
CA THR A 168 0.21 11.49 -12.13
C THR A 168 -0.01 11.88 -10.66
N ILE A 169 0.64 12.96 -10.19
CA ILE A 169 0.44 13.49 -8.84
C ILE A 169 -0.99 14.01 -8.64
N ARG A 170 -1.55 14.72 -9.63
CA ARG A 170 -2.94 15.20 -9.57
C ARG A 170 -3.92 14.03 -9.52
N MET A 171 -3.68 12.96 -10.27
CA MET A 171 -4.49 11.75 -10.24
C MET A 171 -4.42 11.07 -8.86
N LEU A 172 -3.24 10.96 -8.27
CA LEU A 172 -3.06 10.48 -6.89
C LEU A 172 -3.79 11.37 -5.88
N GLY A 173 -3.70 12.69 -6.03
CA GLY A 173 -4.42 13.65 -5.20
C GLY A 173 -5.95 13.49 -5.31
N ASN A 174 -6.48 13.28 -6.50
CA ASN A 174 -7.91 13.04 -6.74
C ASN A 174 -8.38 11.69 -6.20
N LEU A 175 -7.51 10.67 -6.18
CA LEU A 175 -7.78 9.40 -5.52
C LEU A 175 -7.78 9.57 -3.98
N GLY A 176 -6.92 10.45 -3.46
CA GLY A 176 -6.85 10.79 -2.04
C GLY A 176 -7.94 11.75 -1.57
N SER A 177 -8.49 12.64 -2.41
CA SER A 177 -9.53 13.61 -2.04
C SER A 177 -10.93 13.00 -1.90
N ARG A 178 -11.10 11.74 -2.31
CA ARG A 178 -12.25 10.91 -1.91
C ARG A 178 -12.09 10.31 -0.50
N MET A 179 -11.05 10.72 0.26
CA MET A 179 -10.74 10.23 1.60
C MET A 179 -10.65 11.36 2.62
N PRO A 180 -11.04 11.11 3.89
CA PRO A 180 -10.86 12.07 4.97
C PRO A 180 -9.36 12.36 5.22
N PRO A 181 -9.00 13.60 5.62
CA PRO A 181 -7.61 14.07 5.75
C PRO A 181 -6.77 13.37 6.84
N SER A 182 -7.36 12.47 7.64
CA SER A 182 -6.70 11.71 8.72
C SER A 182 -5.84 10.53 8.23
N CYS A 183 -5.71 10.36 6.91
CA CYS A 183 -5.34 9.08 6.28
C CYS A 183 -4.07 9.11 5.41
N LEU A 184 -3.44 10.26 5.24
CA LEU A 184 -2.25 10.42 4.39
C LEU A 184 -0.96 10.22 5.20
N SER A 185 -0.44 9.00 5.23
CA SER A 185 0.99 8.79 5.54
C SER A 185 1.77 8.77 4.23
N VAL A 186 2.28 9.93 3.82
CA VAL A 186 3.24 10.02 2.71
C VAL A 186 4.60 9.57 3.21
N THR A 187 4.90 8.27 3.07
CA THR A 187 6.26 7.77 3.31
C THR A 187 7.08 8.05 2.05
N GLY A 188 7.66 9.24 1.96
CA GLY A 188 8.50 9.65 0.85
C GLY A 188 9.82 10.23 1.33
N GLN A 189 10.92 9.47 1.22
CA GLN A 189 12.24 10.07 1.16
C GLN A 189 12.51 10.43 -0.29
N ALA A 190 12.40 11.72 -0.60
CA ALA A 190 12.64 12.29 -1.90
C ALA A 190 14.14 12.25 -2.23
N ARG A 191 14.59 11.26 -3.02
CA ARG A 191 15.69 11.43 -3.97
C ARG A 191 15.49 10.51 -5.18
N ARG A 192 15.20 11.14 -6.33
CA ARG A 192 15.25 10.62 -7.71
C ARG A 192 14.66 9.22 -7.95
N SER A 193 13.40 9.26 -8.39
CA SER A 193 12.82 8.47 -9.50
C SER A 193 13.22 7.00 -9.60
N LEU A 194 12.35 6.11 -9.12
CA LEU A 194 12.18 4.79 -9.74
C LEU A 194 10.81 4.18 -9.41
N ILE A 195 10.33 4.25 -8.16
CA ILE A 195 8.99 3.77 -7.77
C ILE A 195 8.49 4.58 -6.59
N TRP A 196 7.22 5.02 -6.65
CA TRP A 196 6.52 5.59 -5.50
C TRP A 196 5.48 4.60 -4.99
N ILE A 197 5.62 4.20 -3.72
CA ILE A 197 4.66 3.35 -3.02
C ILE A 197 3.79 4.27 -2.17
N ALA A 198 2.56 4.51 -2.62
CA ALA A 198 1.57 5.21 -1.82
C ALA A 198 0.72 4.17 -1.06
N GLN A 199 0.75 4.21 0.26
CA GLN A 199 -0.21 3.49 1.09
C GLN A 199 -1.49 4.34 1.19
N VAL A 200 -2.59 3.75 0.74
CA VAL A 200 -3.92 4.34 0.70
C VAL A 200 -4.82 3.47 1.60
N PRO A 201 -5.48 4.02 2.62
CA PRO A 201 -6.39 3.21 3.43
C PRO A 201 -7.61 2.76 2.62
N SER A 202 -8.11 1.55 2.86
CA SER A 202 -9.38 1.14 2.24
C SER A 202 -10.52 2.02 2.78
N ALA A 203 -11.30 2.61 1.86
CA ALA A 203 -12.60 3.16 2.23
C ALA A 203 -13.49 1.98 2.68
N ALA A 204 -14.09 2.13 3.87
CA ALA A 204 -15.10 1.23 4.39
C ALA A 204 -16.37 1.25 3.52
#